data_AF-A0A3A8NC44-F1
#
_entry.id   AF-A0A3A8NC44-F1
#
_cell.length_a   1.000
_cell.length_b   1.000
_cell.length_c   1.000
_cell.angle_alpha   90.00
_cell.angle_beta   90.00
_cell.angle_gamma   90.00
#
_symmetry.space_group_name_H-M   'P 1'
#
loop_
_entity.id
_entity.type
_entity.pdbx_description
1 polymer ?
#
loop_
_entity_poly.entity_id
_entity_poly.type
_entity_poly.pdbx_seq_one_letter_code
_entity_poly.pdbx_strand_id
1 'polypeptide(L)' 'MVLKIVQAGEPVLRQRARELTPEEIGSAETRQLIALMRDTMRDAPGVGLAAPQVGVGVR' A
#
# COMPACT_ATOMS: atom_id res chain seq x y z
N MET A 1 -3.91 -11.85 -5.99
CA MET A 1 -4.32 -12.02 -4.57
C MET A 1 -4.62 -10.63 -4.04
N VAL A 2 -5.65 -10.47 -3.20
CA VAL A 2 -6.05 -9.14 -2.67
C VAL A 2 -5.62 -8.97 -1.22
N LEU A 3 -5.26 -7.74 -0.86
CA LEU A 3 -4.91 -7.33 0.50
C LEU A 3 -6.15 -6.82 1.23
N LYS A 4 -6.15 -6.92 2.57
CA LYS A 4 -7.20 -6.32 3.39
C LYS A 4 -7.05 -4.80 3.39
N ILE A 5 -8.09 -4.08 2.99
CA ILE A 5 -8.17 -2.62 3.17
C ILE A 5 -8.52 -2.30 4.62
N VAL A 6 -7.61 -1.60 5.31
CA VAL A 6 -7.81 -1.15 6.69
C VAL A 6 -8.86 -0.03 6.75
N GLN A 7 -9.57 0.06 7.87
CA GLN A 7 -10.66 1.01 8.06
C GLN A 7 -10.21 2.20 8.93
N ALA A 8 -11.01 3.27 8.91
CA ALA A 8 -10.76 4.45 9.72
C ALA A 8 -10.62 4.08 11.21
N GLY A 9 -9.59 4.64 11.85
CA GLY A 9 -9.22 4.32 13.24
C GLY A 9 -7.88 3.58 13.34
N GLU A 10 -7.46 2.89 12.29
CA GLU A 10 -6.17 2.19 12.27
C GLU A 10 -4.98 3.17 12.32
N PRO A 11 -3.99 2.97 13.20
CA PRO A 11 -2.89 3.92 13.41
C PRO A 11 -2.11 4.26 12.14
N VAL A 12 -1.92 3.29 11.25
CA VAL A 12 -1.18 3.47 9.98
C VAL A 12 -1.79 4.55 9.09
N LEU A 13 -3.11 4.78 9.18
CA LEU A 13 -3.82 5.82 8.44
C LEU A 13 -3.68 7.22 9.06
N ARG A 14 -3.11 7.30 10.27
CA ARG A 14 -2.92 8.54 11.04
C ARG A 14 -1.44 8.92 11.19
N GLN A 15 -0.54 8.13 10.61
CA GLN A 15 0.91 8.35 10.67
C GLN A 15 1.45 8.78 9.31
N ARG A 16 2.53 9.56 9.32
CA ARG A 16 3.25 9.90 8.09
C ARG A 16 3.97 8.66 7.58
N ALA A 17 3.71 8.29 6.33
CA ALA A 17 4.42 7.19 5.68
C ALA A 17 5.91 7.52 5.48
N ARG A 18 6.76 6.51 5.67
CA ARG A 18 8.22 6.59 5.48
C ARG A 18 8.56 6.62 3.99
N GLU A 19 9.52 7.45 3.59
CA GLU A 19 10.06 7.41 2.22
C GLU A 19 10.79 6.10 1.97
N LEU A 20 10.52 5.50 0.82
CA LEU A 20 11.39 4.47 0.27
C LEU A 20 12.72 5.08 -0.17
N THR A 21 13.83 4.38 0.05
CA THR A 21 15.10 4.71 -0.58
C THR A 21 15.08 4.35 -2.07
N PRO A 22 15.98 4.89 -2.90
CA PRO A 22 16.10 4.49 -4.31
C PRO A 22 16.26 2.97 -4.52
N GLU A 23 16.99 2.30 -3.62
CA GLU A 23 17.19 0.85 -3.65
C GLU A 23 15.88 0.11 -3.34
N GLU A 24 15.13 0.57 -2.33
CA GLU A 24 13.85 -0.02 -1.97
C GLU A 24 12.80 0.15 -3.08
N ILE A 25 12.82 1.26 -3.83
CA ILE A 25 11.93 1.46 -4.98
C ILE A 25 12.15 0.36 -6.03
N GLY A 26 13.41 -0.02 -6.27
CA GLY A 26 13.80 -1.06 -7.21
C GLY A 26 13.74 -2.49 -6.65
N SER A 27 13.29 -2.69 -5.41
CA SER A 27 13.29 -3.99 -4.75
C SER A 27 12.19 -4.93 -5.27
N ALA A 28 12.34 -6.24 -5.03
CA ALA A 28 11.34 -7.23 -5.42
C ALA A 28 10.06 -7.07 -4.57
N GLU A 29 10.24 -6.70 -3.32
CA GLU A 29 9.23 -6.48 -2.30
C GLU A 29 8.31 -5.32 -2.69
N THR A 30 8.88 -4.17 -3.10
CA THR A 30 8.10 -3.02 -3.58
C THR A 30 7.35 -3.36 -4.85
N ARG A 31 7.97 -4.08 -5.80
CA ARG A 31 7.28 -4.54 -7.02
C ARG A 31 6.09 -5.45 -6.70
N GLN A 32 6.27 -6.38 -5.74
CA GLN A 32 5.21 -7.27 -5.29
C GLN A 32 4.08 -6.48 -4.60
N LEU A 33 4.42 -5.53 -3.73
CA LEU A 33 3.45 -4.65 -3.07
C LEU A 33 2.62 -3.87 -4.10
N ILE A 34 3.26 -3.27 -5.11
CA ILE A 34 2.56 -2.55 -6.19
C ILE A 34 1.58 -3.48 -6.93
N ALA A 35 1.99 -4.70 -7.26
CA ALA A 35 1.12 -5.67 -7.93
C ALA A 35 -0.11 -6.01 -7.08
N LEU A 36 0.09 -6.27 -5.78
CA LEU A 36 -0.98 -6.58 -4.84
C LEU A 36 -1.92 -5.38 -4.61
N MET A 37 -1.38 -4.16 -4.51
CA MET A 37 -2.17 -2.94 -4.37
C MET A 37 -3.03 -2.68 -5.61
N ARG A 38 -2.49 -2.90 -6.81
CA ARG A 38 -3.25 -2.77 -8.06
C ARG A 38 -4.40 -3.76 -8.14
N ASP A 39 -4.16 -5.02 -7.76
CA ASP A 39 -5.21 -6.04 -7.73
C ASP A 39 -6.28 -5.70 -6.69
N THR A 40 -5.87 -5.27 -5.49
CA THR A 40 -6.78 -4.85 -4.40
C THR A 40 -7.63 -3.64 -4.78
N MET A 41 -7.04 -2.64 -5.46
CA MET A 41 -7.75 -1.46 -5.93
C MET A 41 -8.86 -1.83 -6.93
N ARG A 42 -8.58 -2.75 -7.85
CA ARG A 42 -9.54 -3.21 -8.87
C ARG A 42 -10.67 -4.05 -8.25
N ASP A 43 -10.35 -4.85 -7.24
CA ASP A 43 -11.31 -5.66 -6.50
C ASP A 43 -12.25 -4.81 -5.63
N ALA A 44 -11.76 -3.68 -5.11
CA ALA A 44 -12.52 -2.70 -4.31
C ALA A 44 -13.19 -1.58 -5.13
N PRO A 45 -13.56 -1.84 -6.41
CA PRO A 45 -13.76 -0.88 -7.51
C PRO A 45 -13.22 0.56 -7.34
N GLY A 46 -11.98 0.71 -6.88
CA GLY A 46 -11.35 2.01 -6.61
C GLY A 46 -10.61 2.61 -7.81
N VAL A 47 -10.40 3.93 -7.77
CA VAL A 47 -9.59 4.67 -8.77
C VAL A 47 -8.17 5.00 -8.28
N GLY A 48 -7.86 4.68 -7.02
CA GLY A 48 -6.55 4.86 -6.41
C GLY A 48 -6.46 4.11 -5.07
N LEU A 49 -5.25 3.70 -4.69
CA LEU A 49 -4.97 3.03 -3.42
C LEU A 49 -3.57 3.40 -2.93
N ALA A 50 -3.45 3.82 -1.68
CA ALA A 50 -2.18 4.13 -1.02
C ALA A 50 -1.72 2.97 -0.13
N ALA A 51 -0.40 2.79 0.02
CA ALA A 51 0.16 1.68 0.80
C ALA A 51 -0.35 1.62 2.26
N PRO A 52 -0.57 2.75 2.96
CA PRO A 52 -1.18 2.73 4.30
C PRO A 52 -2.57 2.10 4.34
N GLN A 53 -3.35 2.19 3.26
CA GLN A 53 -4.69 1.58 3.19
C GLN A 53 -4.66 0.05 3.17
N VAL A 54 -3.50 -0.55 2.90
CA VAL A 54 -3.27 -2.00 3.01
C VAL A 54 -2.33 -2.35 4.16
N GLY A 55 -2.17 -1.43 5.13
CA GLY A 55 -1.37 -1.67 6.33
C GLY A 55 0.13 -1.40 6.19
N VAL A 56 0.59 -0.86 5.07
CA VAL A 56 2.03 -0.64 4.81
C VAL A 56 2.37 0.85 4.86
N GLY A 57 3.09 1.28 5.89
CA GLY A 57 3.42 2.70 6.14
C GLY A 57 4.56 3.28 5.29
N VAL A 58 4.55 3.08 3.97
CA VAL A 58 5.58 3.60 3.04
C VAL A 58 5.00 4.53 1.97
N ARG A 59 5.84 5.41 1.42
CA ARG A 59 5.53 6.30 0.30
C ARG A 59 6.66 6.35 -0.72
#